data_AF-A0AB74HQN3-F1
#
_entry.id   AF-A0AB74HQN3-F1
#
_cell.length_a   1.000
_cell.length_b   1.000
_cell.length_c   1.000
_cell.angle_alpha   90.00
_cell.angle_beta   90.00
_cell.angle_gamma   90.00
#
_symmetry.space_group_name_H-M   'P 1'
#
loop_
_entity.id
_entity.type
_entity.pdbx_description
1 polymer ?
#
loop_
_entity_poly.entity_id
_entity_poly.type
_entity_poly.pdbx_seq_one_letter_code
_entity_poly.pdbx_strand_id
1 'polypeptide(L)'
;METVILVIGIIGVISLMFFMSNQWMGYSKGNIVMTLDDHHTDLNQYVPAILTKLYEDGKSAHYLGDRKFEVDGKRYVLVERTVPIGRVPTQQTVLMPDKTK
;
A
#
# COMPACT_ATOMS: atom_id res chain seq x y z
N MET A 1 26.42 -34.96 9.87
CA MET A 1 26.92 -33.61 9.50
C MET A 1 26.40 -33.18 8.14
N GLU A 2 26.43 -34.04 7.12
CA GLU A 2 25.92 -33.72 5.76
C GLU A 2 24.44 -33.33 5.73
N THR A 3 23.58 -34.05 6.46
CA THR A 3 22.14 -33.74 6.54
C THR A 3 21.86 -32.37 7.19
N VAL A 4 22.66 -31.98 8.17
CA VAL A 4 22.55 -30.66 8.85
C VAL A 4 22.97 -29.54 7.88
N ILE A 5 24.04 -29.74 7.12
CA ILE A 5 24.50 -28.78 6.11
C ILE A 5 23.42 -28.60 5.01
N LEU A 6 22.80 -29.68 4.56
CA LEU A 6 21.70 -29.64 3.59
C LEU A 6 20.50 -28.86 4.11
N VAL A 7 20.08 -29.10 5.35
CA VAL A 7 18.95 -28.38 5.97
C VAL A 7 19.24 -26.88 6.10
N ILE A 8 20.44 -26.51 6.54
CA ILE A 8 20.86 -25.10 6.64
C ILE A 8 20.88 -24.43 5.25
N GLY A 9 21.37 -25.15 4.23
CA GLY A 9 21.35 -24.67 2.85
C GLY A 9 19.94 -24.39 2.33
N ILE A 10 18.99 -25.30 2.58
CA ILE A 10 17.58 -25.14 2.17
C ILE A 10 16.93 -23.95 2.88
N ILE A 11 17.14 -23.82 4.19
CA ILE A 11 16.61 -22.67 4.97
C ILE A 11 17.18 -21.34 4.46
N GLY A 12 18.48 -21.32 4.13
CA GLY A 12 19.13 -20.14 3.55
C GLY A 12 18.53 -19.72 2.22
N VAL A 13 18.27 -20.69 1.32
CA VAL A 13 17.64 -20.42 0.01
C VAL A 13 16.21 -19.93 0.17
N ILE A 14 15.40 -20.57 1.03
CA ILE A 14 14.03 -20.13 1.29
C ILE A 14 14.01 -18.70 1.85
N SER A 15 14.88 -18.40 2.82
CA SER A 15 14.98 -17.07 3.42
C SER A 15 15.37 -15.99 2.39
N LEU A 16 16.30 -16.32 1.49
CA LEU A 16 16.70 -15.43 0.40
C LEU A 16 15.56 -15.19 -0.60
N MET A 17 14.83 -16.25 -0.99
CA MET A 17 13.67 -16.13 -1.87
C MET A 17 12.55 -15.27 -1.25
N PHE A 18 12.28 -15.42 0.05
CA PHE A 18 11.33 -14.58 0.79
C PHE A 18 11.79 -13.11 0.88
N PHE A 19 13.08 -12.87 1.11
CA PHE A 19 13.62 -11.51 1.15
C PHE A 19 13.53 -10.82 -0.22
N MET A 20 13.88 -11.52 -1.29
CA MET A 20 13.81 -10.98 -2.65
C MET A 20 12.37 -10.73 -3.11
N SER A 21 11.44 -11.64 -2.82
CA SER A 21 10.03 -11.47 -3.18
C SER A 21 9.39 -10.24 -2.51
N ASN A 22 9.74 -9.98 -1.25
CA ASN A 22 9.26 -8.81 -0.52
C ASN A 22 9.79 -7.48 -1.10
N GLN A 23 10.98 -7.47 -1.71
CA GLN A 23 11.51 -6.29 -2.42
C GLN A 23 10.88 -6.09 -3.80
N TRP A 24 10.62 -7.18 -4.53
CA TRP A 24 10.15 -7.12 -5.93
C TRP A 24 8.67 -6.81 -6.08
N MET A 25 7.83 -7.07 -5.06
CA MET A 25 6.39 -6.78 -5.13
C MET A 25 6.04 -5.29 -5.23
N GLY A 26 7.02 -4.38 -5.25
CA GLY A 26 6.77 -2.99 -5.63
C GLY A 26 5.82 -2.27 -4.68
N TYR A 27 5.64 -2.78 -3.46
CA TYR A 27 5.21 -1.99 -2.31
C TYR A 27 6.30 -0.93 -2.09
N SER A 28 6.24 0.16 -2.85
CA SER A 28 7.09 1.33 -2.64
C SER A 28 7.03 1.64 -1.15
N LYS A 29 8.17 1.48 -0.48
CA LYS A 29 8.29 1.62 0.98
C LYS A 29 7.66 2.96 1.38
N GLY A 30 6.59 2.88 2.17
CA GLY A 30 5.88 4.06 2.68
C GLY A 30 4.56 4.39 1.98
N ASN A 31 4.17 3.72 0.89
CA ASN A 31 2.83 3.87 0.33
C ASN A 31 1.76 3.39 1.32
N ILE A 32 0.66 4.12 1.41
CA ILE A 32 -0.54 3.64 2.10
C ILE A 32 -1.48 3.11 1.02
N VAL A 33 -1.70 1.80 1.02
CA VAL A 33 -2.58 1.12 0.06
C VAL A 33 -3.83 0.69 0.79
N MET A 34 -4.99 1.08 0.28
CA MET A 34 -6.29 0.67 0.82
C MET A 34 -7.27 0.39 -0.31
N THR A 35 -8.25 -0.44 0.01
CA THR A 35 -9.40 -0.70 -0.86
C THR A 35 -10.61 -0.13 -0.13
N LEU A 36 -11.41 0.67 -0.83
CA LEU A 36 -12.69 1.14 -0.31
C LEU A 36 -13.79 0.16 -0.70
N ASP A 37 -14.84 0.11 0.10
CA ASP A 37 -15.97 -0.79 -0.12
C ASP A 37 -16.75 -0.41 -1.38
N ASP A 38 -16.87 0.90 -1.64
CA ASP A 38 -17.57 1.45 -2.80
C ASP A 38 -16.61 2.00 -3.87
N HIS A 39 -17.05 1.93 -5.13
CA HIS A 39 -16.35 2.56 -6.24
C HIS A 39 -16.72 4.05 -6.31
N HIS A 40 -15.74 4.92 -6.11
CA HIS A 40 -15.94 6.36 -6.16
C HIS A 40 -15.36 6.95 -7.44
N THR A 41 -16.22 7.59 -8.23
CA THR A 41 -15.85 8.34 -9.45
C THR A 41 -15.72 9.84 -9.20
N ASP A 42 -16.39 10.37 -8.17
CA ASP A 42 -16.33 11.78 -7.78
C ASP A 42 -15.37 11.97 -6.59
N LEU A 43 -14.40 12.87 -6.77
CA LEU A 43 -13.41 13.21 -5.75
C LEU A 43 -14.06 13.74 -4.47
N ASN A 44 -15.20 14.44 -4.57
CA ASN A 44 -15.92 15.00 -3.42
C ASN A 44 -16.50 13.91 -2.51
N GLN A 45 -16.81 12.73 -3.06
CA GLN A 45 -17.26 11.57 -2.30
C GLN A 45 -16.09 10.67 -1.90
N TYR A 46 -15.05 10.65 -2.73
CA TYR A 46 -13.91 9.78 -2.53
C TYR A 46 -13.00 10.26 -1.39
N VAL A 47 -12.71 11.56 -1.31
CA VAL A 47 -11.91 12.16 -0.23
C VAL A 47 -12.46 11.83 1.17
N PRO A 48 -13.74 12.06 1.50
CA PRO A 48 -14.27 11.71 2.81
C PRO A 48 -14.21 10.21 3.08
N ALA A 49 -14.44 9.35 2.08
CA ALA A 49 -14.31 7.91 2.24
C ALA A 49 -12.87 7.48 2.58
N ILE A 50 -11.87 8.06 1.91
CA ILE A 50 -10.45 7.84 2.23
C ILE A 50 -10.13 8.31 3.66
N LEU A 51 -10.61 9.49 4.05
CA LEU A 51 -10.37 10.03 5.40
C LEU A 51 -11.00 9.16 6.48
N THR A 52 -12.27 8.75 6.31
CA THR A 52 -12.95 7.81 7.21
C THR A 52 -12.13 6.54 7.37
N LYS A 53 -11.66 5.96 6.26
CA LYS A 53 -10.86 4.74 6.31
C LYS A 53 -9.54 4.91 7.06
N LEU A 54 -8.86 6.04 6.84
CA LEU A 54 -7.62 6.37 7.56
C LEU A 54 -7.86 6.56 9.07
N TYR A 55 -8.99 7.16 9.46
CA TYR A 55 -9.34 7.32 10.87
C TYR A 55 -9.72 5.98 11.53
N GLU A 56 -10.43 5.10 10.82
CA GLU A 56 -10.70 3.72 11.27
C GLU A 56 -9.41 2.94 11.51
N ASP A 57 -8.41 3.14 10.65
CA ASP A 57 -7.07 2.57 10.79
C ASP A 57 -6.22 3.26 11.89
N GLY A 58 -6.79 4.23 12.61
CA GLY A 58 -6.14 4.95 13.72
C GLY A 58 -5.12 6.01 13.28
N LYS A 59 -5.16 6.47 12.03
CA LYS A 59 -4.25 7.50 11.51
C LYS A 59 -4.89 8.88 11.57
N SER A 60 -4.07 9.89 11.81
CA SER A 60 -4.46 11.29 11.61
C SER A 60 -4.32 11.65 10.13
N ALA A 61 -5.36 12.23 9.52
CA ALA A 61 -5.35 12.54 8.09
C ALA A 61 -6.06 13.86 7.79
N HIS A 62 -5.54 14.61 6.82
CA HIS A 62 -6.13 15.84 6.30
C HIS A 62 -6.01 15.90 4.77
N TYR A 63 -7.06 16.39 4.12
CA TYR A 63 -7.01 16.64 2.68
C TYR A 63 -6.43 18.03 2.41
N LEU A 64 -5.39 18.10 1.57
CA LEU A 64 -4.67 19.33 1.25
C LEU A 64 -5.14 19.99 -0.06
N GLY A 65 -6.09 19.38 -0.77
CA GLY A 65 -6.42 19.77 -2.15
C GLY A 65 -5.53 19.08 -3.19
N ASP A 66 -5.85 19.22 -4.48
CA ASP A 66 -5.06 18.69 -5.60
C ASP A 66 -4.68 17.21 -5.47
N ARG A 67 -5.61 16.39 -4.93
CA ARG A 67 -5.40 14.95 -4.67
C ARG A 67 -4.25 14.69 -3.69
N LYS A 68 -3.88 15.67 -2.86
CA LYS A 68 -2.85 15.54 -1.83
C LYS A 68 -3.47 15.36 -0.45
N PHE A 69 -2.81 14.55 0.34
CA PHE A 69 -3.20 14.22 1.71
C PHE A 69 -2.01 14.41 2.62
N GLU A 70 -2.26 14.90 3.83
CA GLU A 70 -1.34 14.77 4.94
C GLU A 70 -1.83 13.63 5.83
N VAL A 71 -0.97 12.65 6.10
CA VAL A 71 -1.27 11.53 6.99
C VAL A 71 -0.14 11.38 7.99
N ASP A 72 -0.44 11.50 9.28
CA ASP A 72 0.52 11.47 10.39
C ASP A 72 1.72 12.41 10.18
N GLY A 73 1.43 13.63 9.71
CA GLY A 73 2.43 14.67 9.43
C GLY A 73 3.27 14.44 8.16
N LYS A 74 2.94 13.44 7.33
CA LYS A 74 3.63 13.15 6.06
C LYS A 74 2.72 13.43 4.88
N ARG A 75 3.27 13.97 3.79
CA ARG A 75 2.51 14.29 2.57
C ARG A 75 2.47 13.13 1.60
N TYR A 76 1.31 12.97 0.99
CA TYR A 76 1.00 11.92 0.04
C TYR A 76 0.21 12.47 -1.14
N VAL A 77 0.38 11.85 -2.30
CA VAL A 77 -0.42 12.07 -3.51
C VAL A 77 -1.29 10.84 -3.73
N LEU A 78 -2.59 11.06 -3.94
CA LEU A 78 -3.54 10.02 -4.28
C LEU A 78 -3.36 9.59 -5.73
N VAL A 79 -3.11 8.29 -5.89
CA VAL A 79 -3.03 7.59 -7.16
C VAL A 79 -4.03 6.46 -7.13
N GLU A 80 -4.93 6.46 -8.10
CA GLU A 80 -5.94 5.41 -8.27
C GLU A 80 -5.44 4.37 -9.25
N ARG A 81 -5.66 3.10 -8.94
CA ARG A 81 -5.43 2.02 -9.90
C ARG A 81 -6.48 0.93 -9.76
N THR A 82 -6.81 0.28 -10.86
CA THR A 82 -7.66 -0.91 -10.85
C THR A 82 -6.77 -2.13 -10.81
N VAL A 83 -6.99 -3.01 -9.83
CA VAL A 83 -6.26 -4.27 -9.68
C VAL A 83 -7.25 -5.45 -9.67
N PRO A 84 -6.92 -6.56 -10.34
CA PRO A 84 -7.75 -7.75 -10.26
C PRO A 84 -7.51 -8.45 -8.91
N ILE A 85 -8.50 -8.42 -8.02
CA ILE A 85 -8.50 -9.20 -6.77
C ILE A 85 -9.46 -10.37 -6.96
N GLY A 86 -8.93 -11.60 -6.97
CA GLY A 86 -9.78 -12.79 -7.15
C GLY A 86 -10.55 -12.82 -8.47
N ARG A 87 -9.98 -12.24 -9.55
CA ARG A 87 -10.62 -12.03 -10.88
C ARG A 87 -11.72 -10.96 -10.92
N VAL A 88 -11.98 -10.27 -9.82
CA VAL A 88 -12.88 -9.11 -9.80
C VAL A 88 -12.04 -7.84 -9.98
N PRO A 89 -12.38 -6.94 -10.91
CA PRO A 89 -11.72 -5.64 -11.01
C PRO A 89 -12.10 -4.80 -9.78
N THR A 90 -11.11 -4.41 -9.00
CA THR A 90 -11.31 -3.64 -7.76
C THR A 90 -10.52 -2.34 -7.80
N GLN A 91 -11.17 -1.23 -7.46
CA GLN A 91 -10.49 0.06 -7.32
C GLN A 91 -9.61 0.02 -6.08
N GLN A 92 -8.34 0.33 -6.26
CA GLN A 92 -7.36 0.44 -5.18
C GLN A 92 -6.89 1.88 -5.05
N THR A 93 -7.02 2.39 -3.83
CA THR A 93 -6.53 3.69 -3.41
C THR A 93 -5.06 3.53 -3.02
N VAL A 94 -4.16 4.29 -3.65
CA VAL A 94 -2.75 4.32 -3.29
C VAL A 94 -2.35 5.74 -2.96
N LEU A 95 -2.04 5.99 -1.69
CA LEU A 95 -1.39 7.23 -1.26
C LEU A 95 0.12 7.03 -1.37
N MET A 96 0.72 7.66 -2.38
CA MET A 96 2.16 7.61 -2.62
C MET A 96 2.84 8.79 -1.92
N PRO A 97 3.94 8.57 -1.17
CA PRO A 97 4.67 9.68 -0.54
C PRO A 97 5.02 10.75 -1.56
N ASP A 98 4.67 12.00 -1.27
CA ASP A 98 5.05 13.13 -2.10
C ASP A 98 6.58 13.32 -1.97
N LYS A 99 7.32 13.07 -3.05
CA LYS A 99 8.78 13.26 -3.09
C LYS A 99 9.16 14.72 -3.21
N THR A 100 8.19 15.60 -3.41
CA THR A 100 8.39 17.04 -3.49
C THR A 100 8.55 17.58 -2.07
N LYS A 101 9.81 17.72 -1.65
CA LYS A 101 10.20 18.49 -0.46
C LYS A 101 9.96 19.98 -0.69
#